data_AF-A0A519V0F4-F1
#
_entry.id   AF-A0A519V0F4-F1
#
_cell.length_a   1.000
_cell.length_b   1.000
_cell.length_c   1.000
_cell.angle_alpha   90.00
_cell.angle_beta   90.00
_cell.angle_gamma   90.00
#
_symmetry.space_group_name_H-M   'P 1'
#
loop_
_entity.id
_entity.type
_entity.pdbx_description
1 polymer ?
#
loop_
_entity_poly.entity_id
_entity_poly.type
_entity_poly.pdbx_seq_one_letter_code
_entity_poly.pdbx_strand_id
1 'polypeptide(L)'
;LPAYQAIRTQDVAYQSRMVVALATAASRVGLQSGHGLRWALGEAMSALMRTTLLLTEADFLRLFACYGLEGGDAEKVSSYIYPFPVLLTLNQVAKLAKRAPLGEPLLTFFGQLRDLSAGQPGDLLKIHLKTQELLGQAAGDDALPIVVFAADDPLGQALGQFVTSLDRTAAHTAAWLGLLQLWQKATAGQPTAKLRKELDASAAAIGPAAVREQGRAWLQLLADLPVTEKPHVITYDSGRDYHYSTWDFVTESNATVAKGLIWTIQPLADTGVLALLTTLAAKCFRKIPGKGPLAAGLGNACLLALSQNGLPGVAALARVRSKIRQTNTQETIAKYIAQESAKLGVSPAEIEDMAAPDFGLENGQLVEEFGEYTATLILADGKAEVQWHKAQKPLKSAPAALKVTHADELKELKAAQTQAQQTYTAQRDRLDRSFVEERQMPWPWFEQYYGRHGLLSLLARPLIWRLHRPDGTFQDALYLNNAWQDAHGQPVPPVVLLKPG
;
A
#
# COMPACT_ATOMS: atom_id res chain seq x y z
N LEU A 1 17.08 -36.68 16.70
CA LEU A 1 17.11 -38.08 16.24
C LEU A 1 18.53 -38.63 16.41
N PRO A 2 18.73 -39.72 17.17
CA PRO A 2 20.05 -40.36 17.33
C PRO A 2 20.74 -40.69 15.99
N ALA A 3 19.98 -41.11 14.99
CA ALA A 3 20.48 -41.34 13.63
C ALA A 3 21.09 -40.07 12.97
N TYR A 4 20.50 -38.90 13.20
CA TYR A 4 21.06 -37.63 12.71
C TYR A 4 22.39 -37.29 13.40
N GLN A 5 22.48 -37.52 14.73
CA GLN A 5 23.74 -37.29 15.45
C GLN A 5 24.85 -38.21 14.93
N ALA A 6 24.53 -39.48 14.64
CA ALA A 6 25.49 -40.42 14.07
C ALA A 6 25.96 -40.04 12.65
N ILE A 7 25.10 -39.42 11.82
CA ILE A 7 25.51 -38.89 10.51
C ILE A 7 26.36 -37.63 10.66
N ARG A 8 26.03 -36.75 11.61
CA ARG A 8 26.73 -35.48 11.83
C ARG A 8 28.19 -35.65 12.29
N THR A 9 28.51 -36.78 12.94
CA THR A 9 29.89 -37.09 13.36
C THR A 9 30.75 -37.66 12.22
N GLN A 10 30.16 -37.99 11.07
CA GLN A 10 30.89 -38.51 9.91
C GLN A 10 31.51 -37.40 9.07
N ASP A 11 32.42 -37.76 8.17
CA ASP A 11 33.04 -36.84 7.23
C ASP A 11 32.02 -36.20 6.25
N VAL A 12 32.43 -35.08 5.63
CA VAL A 12 31.57 -34.30 4.74
C VAL A 12 31.15 -35.09 3.49
N ALA A 13 31.99 -35.99 2.99
CA ALA A 13 31.67 -36.80 1.82
C ALA A 13 30.56 -37.82 2.15
N TYR A 14 30.60 -38.42 3.33
CA TYR A 14 29.55 -39.28 3.86
C TYR A 14 28.25 -38.50 4.05
N GLN A 15 28.31 -37.32 4.70
CA GLN A 15 27.14 -36.46 4.87
C GLN A 15 26.50 -36.09 3.53
N SER A 16 27.31 -35.79 2.51
CA SER A 16 26.84 -35.44 1.16
C SER A 16 26.12 -36.62 0.48
N ARG A 17 26.69 -37.84 0.55
CA ARG A 17 26.03 -39.05 0.04
C ARG A 17 24.73 -39.36 0.78
N MET A 18 24.69 -39.15 2.09
CA MET A 18 23.49 -39.35 2.89
C MET A 18 22.35 -38.43 2.47
N VAL A 19 22.62 -37.16 2.15
CA VAL A 19 21.59 -36.24 1.68
C VAL A 19 20.93 -36.73 0.39
N VAL A 20 21.71 -37.20 -0.59
CA VAL A 20 21.18 -37.76 -1.85
C VAL A 20 20.39 -39.06 -1.61
N ALA A 21 20.87 -39.91 -0.70
CA ALA A 21 20.19 -41.15 -0.34
C ALA A 21 18.84 -40.89 0.36
N LEU A 22 18.80 -39.95 1.30
CA LEU A 22 17.58 -39.56 2.01
C LEU A 22 16.54 -38.96 1.04
N ALA A 23 16.97 -38.10 0.10
CA ALA A 23 16.09 -37.54 -0.92
C ALA A 23 15.49 -38.63 -1.82
N THR A 24 16.32 -39.58 -2.26
CA THR A 24 15.89 -40.72 -3.08
C THR A 24 14.92 -41.63 -2.31
N ALA A 25 15.16 -41.84 -1.01
CA ALA A 25 14.25 -42.62 -0.17
C ALA A 25 12.90 -41.90 -0.01
N ALA A 26 12.93 -40.60 0.29
CA ALA A 26 11.74 -39.79 0.45
C ALA A 26 10.90 -39.68 -0.82
N SER A 27 11.51 -39.63 -2.01
CA SER A 27 10.77 -39.58 -3.29
C SER A 27 10.03 -40.89 -3.62
N ARG A 28 10.46 -42.02 -3.05
CA ARG A 28 9.82 -43.33 -3.23
C ARG A 28 8.67 -43.60 -2.26
N VAL A 29 8.51 -42.77 -1.23
CA VAL A 29 7.43 -42.90 -0.24
C VAL A 29 6.19 -42.19 -0.79
N GLY A 30 5.13 -42.96 -1.08
CA GLY A 30 3.87 -42.43 -1.61
C GLY A 30 3.21 -41.38 -0.72
N LEU A 31 2.59 -40.36 -1.34
CA LEU A 31 1.98 -39.20 -0.68
C LEU A 31 0.95 -39.57 0.40
N GLN A 32 0.16 -40.63 0.19
CA GLN A 32 -0.96 -40.99 1.08
C GLN A 32 -0.59 -42.00 2.18
N SER A 33 0.37 -42.90 1.94
CA SER A 33 0.65 -44.04 2.83
C SER A 33 1.85 -43.85 3.76
N GLY A 34 2.64 -42.79 3.57
CA GLY A 34 3.93 -42.62 4.26
C GLY A 34 4.28 -41.19 4.66
N HIS A 35 3.29 -40.32 4.86
CA HIS A 35 3.48 -38.91 5.20
C HIS A 35 4.44 -38.70 6.40
N GLY A 36 4.28 -39.45 7.49
CA GLY A 36 5.13 -39.34 8.68
C GLY A 36 6.60 -39.71 8.44
N LEU A 37 6.85 -40.76 7.64
CA LEU A 37 8.21 -41.16 7.27
C LEU A 37 8.84 -40.10 6.35
N ARG A 38 8.09 -39.62 5.36
CA ARG A 38 8.55 -38.58 4.44
C ARG A 38 8.92 -37.29 5.19
N TRP A 39 8.12 -36.89 6.18
CA TRP A 39 8.42 -35.76 7.06
C TRP A 39 9.72 -35.96 7.85
N ALA A 40 9.90 -37.12 8.48
CA ALA A 40 11.11 -37.42 9.26
C ALA A 40 12.39 -37.42 8.39
N LEU A 41 12.29 -37.93 7.15
CA LEU A 41 13.37 -37.88 6.17
C LEU A 41 13.67 -36.43 5.75
N GLY A 42 12.64 -35.63 5.49
CA GLY A 42 12.76 -34.20 5.17
C GLY A 42 13.42 -33.38 6.29
N GLU A 43 13.11 -33.67 7.55
CA GLU A 43 13.76 -33.03 8.71
C GLU A 43 15.24 -33.40 8.83
N ALA A 44 15.58 -34.68 8.65
CA ALA A 44 16.97 -35.13 8.65
C ALA A 44 17.78 -34.48 7.51
N MET A 45 17.20 -34.40 6.31
CA MET A 45 17.79 -33.69 5.17
C MET A 45 17.95 -32.20 5.47
N SER A 46 16.94 -31.54 6.03
CA SER A 46 16.99 -30.13 6.41
C SER A 46 18.11 -29.84 7.41
N ALA A 47 18.34 -30.76 8.35
CA ALA A 47 19.41 -30.63 9.34
C ALA A 47 20.79 -30.76 8.69
N LEU A 48 20.97 -31.70 7.75
CA LEU A 48 22.23 -31.86 7.00
C LEU A 48 22.48 -30.72 6.01
N MET A 49 21.44 -30.23 5.32
CA MET A 49 21.56 -29.11 4.37
C MET A 49 21.97 -27.78 5.01
N ARG A 50 21.94 -27.67 6.34
CA ARG A 50 22.47 -26.52 7.08
C ARG A 50 23.99 -26.56 7.27
N THR A 51 24.65 -27.69 7.05
CA THR A 51 26.12 -27.81 7.11
C THR A 51 26.77 -27.39 5.78
N THR A 52 28.07 -27.56 5.59
CA THR A 52 28.72 -27.35 4.29
C THR A 52 28.97 -28.71 3.67
N LEU A 53 28.34 -28.98 2.53
CA LEU A 53 28.41 -30.26 1.83
C LEU A 53 29.31 -30.16 0.60
N LEU A 54 29.80 -31.31 0.13
CA LEU A 54 30.58 -31.47 -1.11
C LEU A 54 29.70 -32.13 -2.18
N LEU A 55 28.63 -31.44 -2.57
CA LEU A 55 27.71 -31.87 -3.63
C LEU A 55 28.17 -31.33 -4.98
N THR A 56 28.11 -32.18 -6.00
CA THR A 56 28.36 -31.80 -7.40
C THR A 56 27.10 -31.24 -8.07
N GLU A 57 27.23 -30.63 -9.25
CA GLU A 57 26.05 -30.19 -10.03
C GLU A 57 25.11 -31.35 -10.36
N ALA A 58 25.65 -32.53 -10.68
CA ALA A 58 24.86 -33.74 -10.91
C ALA A 58 24.09 -34.17 -9.65
N ASP A 59 24.68 -34.04 -8.47
CA ASP A 59 23.98 -34.30 -7.21
C ASP A 59 22.83 -33.32 -6.99
N PHE A 60 23.02 -32.02 -7.30
CA PHE A 60 21.96 -31.02 -7.18
C PHE A 60 20.80 -31.27 -8.13
N LEU A 61 21.07 -31.54 -9.40
CA LEU A 61 20.03 -31.91 -10.36
C LEU A 61 19.25 -33.14 -9.89
N ARG A 62 19.96 -34.18 -9.43
CA ARG A 62 19.33 -35.37 -8.86
C ARG A 62 18.49 -35.07 -7.62
N LEU A 63 18.91 -34.15 -6.76
CA LEU A 63 18.11 -33.73 -5.61
C LEU A 63 16.82 -33.05 -6.07
N PHE A 64 16.90 -32.11 -7.01
CA PHE A 64 15.71 -31.45 -7.55
C PHE A 64 14.76 -32.42 -8.27
N ALA A 65 15.29 -33.42 -8.96
CA ALA A 65 14.54 -34.54 -9.52
C ALA A 65 13.77 -35.31 -8.43
N CYS A 66 14.45 -35.67 -7.33
CA CYS A 66 13.83 -36.35 -6.19
C CYS A 66 12.76 -35.48 -5.52
N TYR A 67 12.89 -34.15 -5.61
CA TYR A 67 11.89 -33.23 -5.11
C TYR A 67 10.67 -33.13 -6.01
N GLY A 68 10.65 -33.75 -7.20
CA GLY A 68 9.55 -33.62 -8.14
C GLY A 68 9.48 -32.23 -8.78
N LEU A 69 10.60 -31.51 -8.84
CA LEU A 69 10.69 -30.21 -9.50
C LEU A 69 11.04 -30.33 -11.00
N GLU A 70 11.21 -31.55 -11.49
CA GLU A 70 11.33 -31.87 -12.92
C GLU A 70 9.93 -32.12 -13.50
N GLY A 71 9.40 -31.18 -14.28
CA GLY A 71 8.10 -31.28 -14.93
C GLY A 71 7.19 -30.09 -14.61
N GLY A 72 6.88 -29.30 -15.63
CA GLY A 72 6.36 -27.93 -15.55
C GLY A 72 4.90 -27.74 -15.09
N ASP A 73 4.48 -28.41 -14.02
CA ASP A 73 3.15 -28.25 -13.43
C ASP A 73 3.22 -27.54 -12.07
N ALA A 74 2.86 -26.26 -12.04
CA ALA A 74 2.97 -25.40 -10.86
C ALA A 74 2.09 -25.85 -9.68
N GLU A 75 0.91 -26.43 -9.93
CA GLU A 75 0.04 -26.96 -8.85
C GLU A 75 0.70 -28.12 -8.14
N LYS A 76 1.35 -29.01 -8.92
CA LYS A 76 2.12 -30.13 -8.39
C LYS A 76 3.33 -29.66 -7.58
N VAL A 77 4.06 -28.66 -8.06
CA VAL A 77 5.26 -28.12 -7.40
C VAL A 77 4.97 -27.68 -5.96
N SER A 78 3.81 -27.04 -5.68
CA SER A 78 3.43 -26.63 -4.32
C SER A 78 3.34 -27.81 -3.33
N SER A 79 2.73 -28.92 -3.74
CA SER A 79 2.57 -30.14 -2.94
C SER A 79 3.89 -30.88 -2.72
N TYR A 80 4.86 -30.65 -3.61
CA TYR A 80 6.17 -31.28 -3.57
C TYR A 80 7.23 -30.46 -2.82
N ILE A 81 7.09 -29.15 -2.68
CA ILE A 81 8.05 -28.29 -1.97
C ILE A 81 8.02 -28.53 -0.45
N TYR A 82 6.82 -28.67 0.14
CA TYR A 82 6.66 -28.75 1.60
C TYR A 82 7.49 -29.87 2.29
N PRO A 83 7.63 -31.09 1.73
CA PRO A 83 8.43 -32.15 2.35
C PRO A 83 9.95 -32.02 2.13
N PHE A 84 10.43 -31.09 1.30
CA PHE A 84 11.84 -31.02 0.90
C PHE A 84 12.51 -29.68 1.21
N PRO A 85 13.81 -29.67 1.59
CA PRO A 85 14.53 -28.46 1.93
C PRO A 85 15.01 -27.68 0.70
N VAL A 86 14.10 -27.29 -0.21
CA VAL A 86 14.43 -26.66 -1.51
C VAL A 86 15.27 -25.40 -1.32
N LEU A 87 14.87 -24.49 -0.42
CA LEU A 87 15.61 -23.26 -0.14
C LEU A 87 17.01 -23.51 0.44
N LEU A 88 17.16 -24.51 1.31
CA LEU A 88 18.48 -24.86 1.83
C LEU A 88 19.36 -25.49 0.73
N THR A 89 18.75 -26.25 -0.18
CA THR A 89 19.43 -26.81 -1.37
C THR A 89 19.94 -25.69 -2.28
N LEU A 90 19.11 -24.70 -2.59
CA LEU A 90 19.51 -23.50 -3.35
C LEU A 90 20.62 -22.71 -2.64
N ASN A 91 20.61 -22.64 -1.31
CA ASN A 91 21.69 -22.02 -0.54
C ASN A 91 23.01 -22.79 -0.64
N GLN A 92 22.98 -24.13 -0.75
CA GLN A 92 24.19 -24.91 -1.04
C GLN A 92 24.69 -24.65 -2.46
N VAL A 93 23.80 -24.52 -3.44
CA VAL A 93 24.21 -24.14 -4.80
C VAL A 93 24.83 -22.75 -4.82
N ALA A 94 24.30 -21.78 -4.06
CA ALA A 94 24.91 -20.46 -3.91
C ALA A 94 26.33 -20.52 -3.30
N LYS A 95 26.62 -21.51 -2.46
CA LYS A 95 27.99 -21.75 -1.96
C LYS A 95 28.89 -22.37 -3.05
N LEU A 96 28.34 -23.25 -3.89
CA LEU A 96 29.05 -23.82 -5.05
C LEU A 96 29.40 -22.74 -6.08
N ALA A 97 28.44 -21.87 -6.42
CA ALA A 97 28.60 -20.78 -7.38
C ALA A 97 29.73 -19.79 -7.02
N LYS A 98 30.04 -19.67 -5.72
CA LYS A 98 31.19 -18.85 -5.25
C LYS A 98 32.55 -19.48 -5.52
N ARG A 99 32.59 -20.78 -5.81
CA ARG A 99 33.83 -21.57 -5.99
C ARG A 99 34.10 -21.89 -7.45
N ALA A 100 33.04 -22.10 -8.22
CA ALA A 100 33.11 -22.43 -9.63
C ALA A 100 31.87 -21.88 -10.37
N PRO A 101 32.01 -21.51 -11.67
CA PRO A 101 30.85 -21.17 -12.49
C PRO A 101 29.89 -22.35 -12.59
N LEU A 102 28.60 -22.06 -12.64
CA LEU A 102 27.56 -23.08 -12.77
C LEU A 102 27.43 -23.52 -14.23
N GLY A 103 27.30 -24.83 -14.46
CA GLY A 103 27.08 -25.40 -15.78
C GLY A 103 25.70 -25.08 -16.38
N GLU A 104 25.64 -25.14 -17.71
CA GLU A 104 24.42 -24.89 -18.51
C GLU A 104 23.20 -25.75 -18.10
N PRO A 105 23.33 -27.05 -17.75
CA PRO A 105 22.18 -27.84 -17.31
C PRO A 105 21.52 -27.29 -16.04
N LEU A 106 22.32 -26.86 -15.06
CA LEU A 106 21.81 -26.32 -13.80
C LEU A 106 21.21 -24.92 -13.99
N LEU A 107 21.84 -24.09 -14.83
CA LEU A 107 21.29 -22.78 -15.20
C LEU A 107 19.96 -22.90 -15.95
N THR A 108 19.85 -23.85 -16.87
CA THR A 108 18.60 -24.16 -17.59
C THR A 108 17.51 -24.57 -16.61
N PHE A 109 17.82 -25.45 -15.67
CA PHE A 109 16.90 -25.85 -14.60
C PHE A 109 16.45 -24.66 -13.75
N PHE A 110 17.37 -23.75 -13.37
CA PHE A 110 16.99 -22.55 -12.62
C PHE A 110 16.13 -21.58 -13.42
N GLY A 111 16.31 -21.49 -14.73
CA GLY A 111 15.39 -20.76 -15.62
C GLY A 111 13.96 -21.30 -15.51
N GLN A 112 13.81 -22.62 -15.65
CA GLN A 112 12.51 -23.30 -15.52
C GLN A 112 11.90 -23.12 -14.12
N LEU A 113 12.70 -23.30 -13.07
CA LEU A 113 12.22 -23.16 -11.69
C LEU A 113 11.83 -21.72 -11.35
N ARG A 114 12.57 -20.73 -11.86
CA ARG A 114 12.21 -19.31 -11.75
C ARG A 114 10.85 -19.07 -12.40
N ASP A 115 10.63 -19.58 -13.60
CA ASP A 115 9.39 -19.35 -14.36
C ASP A 115 8.19 -20.04 -13.69
N LEU A 116 8.37 -21.26 -13.17
CA LEU A 116 7.34 -21.97 -12.40
C LEU A 116 6.97 -21.29 -11.07
N SER A 117 7.93 -20.61 -10.43
CA SER A 117 7.72 -19.92 -9.15
C SER A 117 7.34 -18.45 -9.29
N ALA A 118 7.25 -17.94 -10.53
CA ALA A 118 6.96 -16.54 -10.80
C ALA A 118 5.58 -16.13 -10.31
N GLY A 119 5.49 -14.95 -9.68
CA GLY A 119 4.22 -14.40 -9.18
C GLY A 119 3.62 -15.14 -7.98
N GLN A 120 4.25 -16.19 -7.47
CA GLN A 120 3.73 -16.98 -6.36
C GLN A 120 4.13 -16.40 -5.00
N PRO A 121 3.27 -16.48 -3.96
CA PRO A 121 3.59 -16.02 -2.60
C PRO A 121 4.42 -17.04 -1.80
N GLY A 122 4.71 -16.73 -0.54
CA GLY A 122 5.26 -17.68 0.44
C GLY A 122 6.65 -18.23 0.09
N ASP A 123 6.84 -19.54 0.23
CA ASP A 123 8.13 -20.19 -0.04
C ASP A 123 8.47 -20.23 -1.53
N LEU A 124 7.46 -20.24 -2.42
CA LEU A 124 7.68 -20.11 -3.86
C LEU A 124 8.28 -18.75 -4.22
N LEU A 125 7.83 -17.66 -3.58
CA LEU A 125 8.48 -16.35 -3.75
C LEU A 125 9.97 -16.40 -3.38
N LYS A 126 10.31 -17.07 -2.27
CA LYS A 126 11.71 -17.19 -1.83
C LYS A 126 12.54 -18.02 -2.83
N ILE A 127 11.95 -19.06 -3.40
CA ILE A 127 12.56 -19.89 -4.45
C ILE A 127 12.78 -19.05 -5.72
N HIS A 128 11.77 -18.28 -6.13
CA HIS A 128 11.85 -17.37 -7.27
C HIS A 128 12.97 -16.35 -7.10
N LEU A 129 13.00 -15.64 -5.98
CA LEU A 129 14.04 -14.65 -5.69
C LEU A 129 15.44 -15.28 -5.63
N LYS A 130 15.56 -16.50 -5.08
CA LYS A 130 16.85 -17.18 -4.97
C LYS A 130 17.36 -17.72 -6.30
N THR A 131 16.47 -18.23 -7.16
CA THR A 131 16.82 -18.67 -8.52
C THR A 131 17.19 -17.49 -9.41
N GLN A 132 16.48 -16.35 -9.30
CA GLN A 132 16.88 -15.10 -9.95
C GLN A 132 18.27 -14.63 -9.50
N GLU A 133 18.56 -14.66 -8.20
CA GLU A 133 19.88 -14.28 -7.66
C GLU A 133 20.99 -15.15 -8.28
N LEU A 134 20.80 -16.46 -8.35
CA LEU A 134 21.77 -17.40 -8.92
C LEU A 134 21.97 -17.20 -10.43
N LEU A 135 20.88 -16.98 -11.17
CA LEU A 135 20.93 -16.71 -12.61
C LEU A 135 21.63 -15.38 -12.90
N GLY A 136 21.32 -14.33 -12.14
CA GLY A 136 21.96 -13.03 -12.28
C GLY A 136 23.46 -13.08 -11.98
N GLN A 137 23.87 -13.79 -10.91
CA GLN A 137 25.28 -14.02 -10.59
C GLN A 137 26.02 -14.74 -11.72
N ALA A 138 25.38 -15.70 -12.39
CA ALA A 138 25.98 -16.44 -13.49
C ALA A 138 26.06 -15.62 -14.79
N ALA A 139 25.12 -14.70 -15.01
CA ALA A 139 25.06 -13.86 -16.21
C ALA A 139 26.03 -12.65 -16.18
N GLY A 140 26.47 -12.25 -14.99
CA GLY A 140 27.41 -11.12 -14.79
C GLY A 140 26.72 -9.77 -14.59
N ASP A 141 27.51 -8.74 -14.29
CA ASP A 141 27.01 -7.42 -13.85
C ASP A 141 26.26 -6.63 -14.96
N ASP A 142 26.52 -6.96 -16.23
CA ASP A 142 25.87 -6.32 -17.39
C ASP A 142 24.49 -6.94 -17.73
N ALA A 143 24.10 -8.03 -17.07
CA ALA A 143 22.85 -8.70 -17.35
C ALA A 143 21.65 -7.95 -16.76
N LEU A 144 20.64 -7.70 -17.59
CA LEU A 144 19.39 -7.09 -17.13
C LEU A 144 18.63 -8.00 -16.16
N PRO A 145 18.10 -7.46 -15.03
CA PRO A 145 17.26 -8.24 -14.13
C PRO A 145 16.02 -8.77 -14.84
N ILE A 146 15.72 -10.05 -14.65
CA ILE A 146 14.47 -10.65 -15.16
C ILE A 146 13.42 -10.51 -14.08
N VAL A 147 12.29 -9.86 -14.41
CA VAL A 147 11.21 -9.60 -13.46
C VAL A 147 9.90 -10.15 -14.03
N VAL A 148 9.19 -10.92 -13.22
CA VAL A 148 7.87 -11.49 -13.57
C VAL A 148 6.92 -11.24 -12.41
N PHE A 149 5.66 -10.90 -12.73
CA PHE A 149 4.59 -10.63 -11.78
C PHE A 149 3.42 -11.60 -12.02
N ALA A 150 2.60 -11.85 -10.99
CA ALA A 150 1.39 -12.65 -11.14
C ALA A 150 0.39 -11.90 -12.03
N ALA A 151 -0.08 -12.51 -13.11
CA ALA A 151 -0.99 -11.86 -14.06
C ALA A 151 -2.48 -11.99 -13.68
N ASP A 152 -2.78 -12.57 -12.53
CA ASP A 152 -4.13 -12.87 -12.04
C ASP A 152 -4.92 -11.62 -11.62
N ASP A 153 -4.25 -10.48 -11.47
CA ASP A 153 -4.89 -9.20 -11.19
C ASP A 153 -4.36 -8.06 -12.08
N PRO A 154 -5.12 -6.96 -12.23
CA PRO A 154 -4.74 -5.92 -13.18
C PRO A 154 -3.46 -5.16 -12.82
N LEU A 155 -3.05 -5.12 -11.53
CA LEU A 155 -1.76 -4.52 -11.17
C LEU A 155 -0.62 -5.35 -11.77
N GLY A 156 -0.66 -6.67 -11.59
CA GLY A 156 0.37 -7.54 -12.16
C GLY A 156 0.39 -7.54 -13.68
N GLN A 157 -0.78 -7.45 -14.33
CA GLN A 157 -0.86 -7.25 -15.78
C GLN A 157 -0.22 -5.93 -16.22
N ALA A 158 -0.54 -4.82 -15.55
CA ALA A 158 0.04 -3.51 -15.86
C ALA A 158 1.56 -3.49 -15.66
N LEU A 159 2.07 -4.13 -14.60
CA LEU A 159 3.49 -4.25 -14.35
C LEU A 159 4.18 -5.14 -15.39
N GLY A 160 3.56 -6.26 -15.78
CA GLY A 160 4.07 -7.13 -16.84
C GLY A 160 4.14 -6.43 -18.20
N GLN A 161 3.10 -5.66 -18.56
CA GLN A 161 3.08 -4.81 -19.75
C GLN A 161 4.17 -3.75 -19.71
N PHE A 162 4.36 -3.08 -18.57
CA PHE A 162 5.44 -2.12 -18.41
C PHE A 162 6.81 -2.77 -18.64
N VAL A 163 7.08 -3.92 -18.01
CA VAL A 163 8.34 -4.66 -18.20
C VAL A 163 8.56 -5.04 -19.67
N THR A 164 7.52 -5.45 -20.39
CA THR A 164 7.62 -5.79 -21.83
C THR A 164 7.77 -4.57 -22.73
N SER A 165 7.33 -3.39 -22.28
CA SER A 165 7.45 -2.13 -23.03
C SER A 165 8.83 -1.46 -22.92
N LEU A 166 9.66 -1.85 -21.94
CA LEU A 166 10.98 -1.25 -21.73
C LEU A 166 11.93 -1.59 -22.87
N ASP A 167 12.56 -0.56 -23.46
CA ASP A 167 13.67 -0.74 -24.39
C ASP A 167 14.89 -1.29 -23.66
N ARG A 168 15.26 -2.53 -23.97
CA ARG A 168 16.41 -3.22 -23.33
C ARG A 168 17.74 -2.54 -23.57
N THR A 169 17.85 -1.66 -24.56
CA THR A 169 19.07 -0.91 -24.86
C THR A 169 19.14 0.45 -24.14
N ALA A 170 18.03 0.91 -23.56
CA ALA A 170 17.97 2.19 -22.88
C ALA A 170 18.67 2.17 -21.52
N ALA A 171 19.42 3.23 -21.21
CA ALA A 171 20.25 3.33 -20.01
C ALA A 171 19.47 3.18 -18.68
N HIS A 172 18.19 3.56 -18.65
CA HIS A 172 17.35 3.50 -17.45
C HIS A 172 16.66 2.13 -17.25
N THR A 173 16.72 1.23 -18.23
CA THR A 173 16.01 -0.06 -18.16
C THR A 173 16.54 -0.96 -17.06
N ALA A 174 17.86 -1.02 -16.88
CA ALA A 174 18.46 -1.77 -15.77
C ALA A 174 17.97 -1.25 -14.40
N ALA A 175 17.86 0.07 -14.25
CA ALA A 175 17.40 0.69 -13.01
C ALA A 175 15.90 0.42 -12.74
N TRP A 176 15.05 0.48 -13.76
CA TRP A 176 13.63 0.10 -13.65
C TRP A 176 13.43 -1.37 -13.28
N LEU A 177 14.10 -2.28 -13.99
CA LEU A 177 14.01 -3.71 -13.72
C LEU A 177 14.56 -4.03 -12.32
N GLY A 178 15.65 -3.38 -11.91
CA GLY A 178 16.19 -3.47 -10.55
C GLY A 178 15.18 -3.00 -9.49
N LEU A 179 14.56 -1.84 -9.68
CA LEU A 179 13.52 -1.32 -8.77
C LEU A 179 12.34 -2.29 -8.64
N LEU A 180 11.83 -2.79 -9.77
CA LEU A 180 10.70 -3.72 -9.82
C LEU A 180 11.03 -5.07 -9.15
N GLN A 181 12.28 -5.53 -9.26
CA GLN A 181 12.75 -6.71 -8.54
C GLN A 181 12.82 -6.48 -7.02
N LEU A 182 13.21 -5.28 -6.57
CA LEU A 182 13.24 -4.92 -5.14
C LEU A 182 11.83 -4.91 -4.52
N TRP A 183 10.79 -4.56 -5.29
CA TRP A 183 9.41 -4.54 -4.78
C TRP A 183 8.92 -5.92 -4.35
N GLN A 184 9.38 -6.99 -4.99
CA GLN A 184 9.06 -8.36 -4.60
C GLN A 184 9.63 -8.73 -3.22
N LYS A 185 10.61 -7.97 -2.71
CA LYS A 185 11.24 -8.16 -1.39
C LYS A 185 10.51 -7.41 -0.27
N ALA A 186 9.43 -6.67 -0.57
CA ALA A 186 8.70 -5.83 0.38
C ALA A 186 7.76 -6.63 1.32
N THR A 187 8.24 -7.71 1.92
CA THR A 187 7.42 -8.67 2.70
C THR A 187 7.17 -8.22 4.15
N ALA A 188 8.09 -7.44 4.74
CA ALA A 188 7.99 -6.96 6.13
C ALA A 188 6.94 -5.85 6.35
N GLY A 189 6.61 -5.50 7.59
CA GLY A 189 5.66 -4.42 7.89
C GLY A 189 6.13 -3.00 7.49
N GLN A 190 7.44 -2.81 7.35
CA GLN A 190 8.11 -1.57 6.95
C GLN A 190 9.40 -1.92 6.18
N PRO A 191 9.94 -1.02 5.34
CA PRO A 191 11.19 -1.30 4.64
C PRO A 191 12.34 -1.40 5.64
N THR A 192 13.21 -2.40 5.46
CA THR A 192 14.47 -2.45 6.20
C THR A 192 15.37 -1.30 5.77
N ALA A 193 16.33 -0.90 6.60
CA ALA A 193 17.28 0.17 6.24
C ALA A 193 18.01 -0.14 4.92
N LYS A 194 18.36 -1.42 4.69
CA LYS A 194 18.94 -1.89 3.43
C LYS A 194 17.98 -1.70 2.25
N LEU A 195 16.74 -2.20 2.37
CA LEU A 195 15.75 -2.09 1.29
C LEU A 195 15.44 -0.63 0.98
N ARG A 196 15.27 0.23 2.00
CA ARG A 196 15.09 1.68 1.83
C ARG A 196 16.20 2.29 0.97
N LYS A 197 17.46 2.02 1.32
CA LYS A 197 18.61 2.53 0.57
C LYS A 197 18.63 2.06 -0.90
N GLU A 198 18.27 0.80 -1.15
CA GLU A 198 18.23 0.23 -2.50
C GLU A 198 17.08 0.82 -3.34
N LEU A 199 15.90 1.04 -2.74
CA LEU A 199 14.77 1.71 -3.40
C LEU A 199 15.12 3.15 -3.77
N ASP A 200 15.69 3.91 -2.83
CA ASP A 200 16.05 5.32 -3.04
C ASP A 200 17.14 5.46 -4.12
N ALA A 201 18.14 4.58 -4.11
CA ALA A 201 19.19 4.56 -5.13
C ALA A 201 18.63 4.22 -6.52
N SER A 202 17.73 3.24 -6.61
CA SER A 202 17.09 2.89 -7.88
C SER A 202 16.19 4.02 -8.39
N ALA A 203 15.43 4.66 -7.51
CA ALA A 203 14.59 5.80 -7.87
C ALA A 203 15.41 7.01 -8.36
N ALA A 204 16.56 7.27 -7.74
CA ALA A 204 17.50 8.28 -8.19
C ALA A 204 18.12 7.97 -9.56
N ALA A 205 18.49 6.71 -9.81
CA ALA A 205 19.06 6.26 -11.08
C ALA A 205 18.06 6.32 -12.25
N ILE A 206 16.77 6.09 -11.99
CA ILE A 206 15.69 6.24 -12.97
C ILE A 206 15.39 7.72 -13.24
N GLY A 207 15.38 8.54 -12.19
CA GLY A 207 14.86 9.90 -12.22
C GLY A 207 13.59 10.03 -11.36
N PRO A 208 13.62 10.77 -10.24
CA PRO A 208 12.49 10.86 -9.30
C PRO A 208 11.16 11.30 -9.92
N ALA A 209 11.20 12.18 -10.94
CA ALA A 209 10.00 12.65 -11.62
C ALA A 209 9.29 11.52 -12.38
N ALA A 210 10.05 10.73 -13.16
CA ALA A 210 9.52 9.59 -13.91
C ALA A 210 8.98 8.50 -12.97
N VAL A 211 9.68 8.24 -11.86
CA VAL A 211 9.22 7.30 -10.83
C VAL A 211 7.91 7.75 -10.20
N ARG A 212 7.80 9.04 -9.87
CA ARG A 212 6.57 9.60 -9.30
C ARG A 212 5.40 9.54 -10.27
N GLU A 213 5.61 9.91 -11.52
CA GLU A 213 4.56 9.91 -12.55
C GLU A 213 4.02 8.49 -12.79
N GLN A 214 4.90 7.55 -13.10
CA GLN A 214 4.52 6.16 -13.34
C GLN A 214 3.97 5.50 -12.06
N GLY A 215 4.58 5.77 -10.91
CA GLY A 215 4.13 5.28 -9.61
C GLY A 215 2.74 5.80 -9.24
N ARG A 216 2.42 7.05 -9.58
CA ARG A 216 1.09 7.64 -9.41
C ARG A 216 0.05 6.92 -10.27
N ALA A 217 0.38 6.57 -11.52
CA ALA A 217 -0.52 5.82 -12.39
C ALA A 217 -0.86 4.43 -11.80
N TRP A 218 0.13 3.71 -11.26
CA TRP A 218 -0.12 2.43 -10.61
C TRP A 218 -0.87 2.55 -9.26
N LEU A 219 -0.62 3.61 -8.49
CA LEU A 219 -1.43 3.91 -7.30
C LEU A 219 -2.88 4.21 -7.66
N GLN A 220 -3.12 4.98 -8.73
CA GLN A 220 -4.46 5.29 -9.22
C GLN A 220 -5.17 4.00 -9.64
N LEU A 221 -4.52 3.12 -10.41
CA LEU A 221 -5.04 1.79 -10.74
C LEU A 221 -5.45 1.02 -9.47
N LEU A 222 -4.58 0.95 -8.46
CA LEU A 222 -4.89 0.30 -7.18
C LEU A 222 -6.08 0.95 -6.46
N ALA A 223 -6.21 2.27 -6.49
CA ALA A 223 -7.33 3.00 -5.90
C ALA A 223 -8.65 2.69 -6.61
N ASP A 224 -8.63 2.53 -7.93
CA ASP A 224 -9.83 2.35 -8.77
C ASP A 224 -10.27 0.89 -8.90
N LEU A 225 -9.37 -0.07 -8.65
CA LEU A 225 -9.66 -1.50 -8.80
C LEU A 225 -10.95 -1.95 -8.07
N PRO A 226 -11.94 -2.55 -8.74
CA PRO A 226 -13.14 -2.99 -8.05
C PRO A 226 -12.82 -4.11 -7.05
N VAL A 227 -13.51 -4.10 -5.92
CA VAL A 227 -13.49 -5.22 -4.97
C VAL A 227 -14.63 -6.16 -5.36
N THR A 228 -14.29 -7.35 -5.86
CA THR A 228 -15.27 -8.31 -6.39
C THR A 228 -15.55 -9.39 -5.35
N GLU A 229 -16.82 -9.59 -5.02
CA GLU A 229 -17.25 -10.72 -4.19
C GLU A 229 -17.46 -11.97 -5.07
N LYS A 230 -16.82 -13.08 -4.70
CA LYS A 230 -16.97 -14.37 -5.35
C LYS A 230 -17.61 -15.36 -4.37
N PRO A 231 -18.87 -15.76 -4.59
CA PRO A 231 -19.51 -16.79 -3.76
C PRO A 231 -18.99 -18.18 -4.15
N HIS A 232 -18.79 -19.03 -3.15
CA HIS A 232 -18.36 -20.42 -3.28
C HIS A 232 -19.33 -21.35 -2.55
N VAL A 233 -19.46 -22.57 -3.06
CA VAL A 233 -20.27 -23.64 -2.45
C VAL A 233 -19.41 -24.90 -2.36
N ILE A 234 -19.25 -25.43 -1.15
CA ILE A 234 -18.64 -26.73 -0.91
C ILE A 234 -19.75 -27.69 -0.47
N THR A 235 -20.00 -28.71 -1.27
CA THR A 235 -20.91 -29.81 -0.90
C THR A 235 -20.09 -30.91 -0.24
N TYR A 236 -20.35 -31.17 1.04
CA TYR A 236 -19.71 -32.27 1.77
C TYR A 236 -20.35 -33.61 1.40
N ASP A 237 -19.62 -34.72 1.55
CA ASP A 237 -20.10 -36.09 1.33
C ASP A 237 -21.40 -36.43 2.11
N SER A 238 -21.68 -35.69 3.18
CA SER A 238 -22.94 -35.78 3.94
C SER A 238 -24.16 -35.15 3.26
N GLY A 239 -24.02 -34.59 2.06
CA GLY A 239 -25.07 -33.86 1.33
C GLY A 239 -25.36 -32.45 1.85
N ARG A 240 -24.49 -31.91 2.72
CA ARG A 240 -24.61 -30.54 3.25
C ARG A 240 -23.80 -29.55 2.42
N ASP A 241 -24.43 -28.44 2.06
CA ASP A 241 -23.78 -27.33 1.38
C ASP A 241 -23.24 -26.29 2.36
N TYR A 242 -22.00 -25.86 2.15
CA TYR A 242 -21.37 -24.76 2.86
C TYR A 242 -21.08 -23.61 1.91
N HIS A 243 -21.76 -22.49 2.15
CA HIS A 243 -21.64 -21.26 1.37
C HIS A 243 -20.67 -20.30 2.06
N TYR A 244 -19.66 -19.83 1.32
CA TYR A 244 -18.78 -18.76 1.77
C TYR A 244 -18.42 -17.85 0.60
N SER A 245 -18.14 -16.58 0.87
CA SER A 245 -17.66 -15.65 -0.16
C SER A 245 -16.16 -15.37 0.03
N THR A 246 -15.44 -15.20 -1.08
CA THR A 246 -14.13 -14.53 -1.09
C THR A 246 -14.27 -13.14 -1.68
N TRP A 247 -13.35 -12.24 -1.34
CA TRP A 247 -13.31 -10.89 -1.89
C TRP A 247 -11.96 -10.66 -2.55
N ASP A 248 -12.01 -10.47 -3.85
CA ASP A 248 -10.86 -10.29 -4.71
C ASP A 248 -10.59 -8.79 -4.91
N PHE A 249 -9.33 -8.41 -4.74
CA PHE A 249 -8.87 -7.04 -4.92
C PHE A 249 -7.49 -7.03 -5.59
N VAL A 250 -6.50 -7.60 -4.91
CA VAL A 250 -5.14 -7.81 -5.42
C VAL A 250 -4.64 -9.12 -4.85
N THR A 251 -3.87 -9.88 -5.64
CA THR A 251 -3.23 -11.11 -5.17
C THR A 251 -2.24 -10.83 -4.05
N GLU A 252 -1.92 -11.85 -3.24
CA GLU A 252 -0.97 -11.68 -2.12
C GLU A 252 0.43 -11.26 -2.59
N SER A 253 0.88 -11.81 -3.71
CA SER A 253 2.16 -11.47 -4.34
C SER A 253 2.16 -10.03 -4.84
N ASN A 254 1.12 -9.59 -5.56
CA ASN A 254 1.06 -8.22 -6.05
C ASN A 254 0.75 -7.21 -4.93
N ALA A 255 0.10 -7.61 -3.82
CA ALA A 255 0.01 -6.79 -2.61
C ALA A 255 1.38 -6.52 -1.99
N THR A 256 2.28 -7.51 -2.01
CA THR A 256 3.68 -7.34 -1.60
C THR A 256 4.39 -6.33 -2.50
N VAL A 257 4.23 -6.47 -3.82
CA VAL A 257 4.80 -5.54 -4.81
C VAL A 257 4.26 -4.11 -4.64
N ALA A 258 2.95 -3.96 -4.40
CA ALA A 258 2.30 -2.68 -4.15
C ALA A 258 2.85 -1.96 -2.90
N LYS A 259 3.30 -2.69 -1.88
CA LYS A 259 4.01 -2.07 -0.74
C LYS A 259 5.37 -1.52 -1.17
N GLY A 260 6.10 -2.24 -2.03
CA GLY A 260 7.33 -1.77 -2.64
C GLY A 260 7.12 -0.46 -3.41
N LEU A 261 6.06 -0.38 -4.21
CA LEU A 261 5.62 0.83 -4.89
C LEU A 261 5.39 1.98 -3.89
N ILE A 262 4.54 1.77 -2.87
CA ILE A 262 4.22 2.79 -1.85
C ILE A 262 5.47 3.30 -1.16
N TRP A 263 6.39 2.41 -0.77
CA TRP A 263 7.62 2.81 -0.09
C TRP A 263 8.60 3.52 -1.00
N THR A 264 8.55 3.28 -2.32
CA THR A 264 9.39 3.97 -3.32
C THR A 264 8.92 5.40 -3.54
N ILE A 265 7.60 5.60 -3.67
CA ILE A 265 7.01 6.92 -3.92
C ILE A 265 6.83 7.76 -2.66
N GLN A 266 6.90 7.15 -1.47
CA GLN A 266 6.76 7.83 -0.18
C GLN A 266 7.65 9.07 -0.04
N PRO A 267 8.97 9.05 -0.32
CA PRO A 267 9.81 10.24 -0.29
C PRO A 267 9.57 11.21 -1.46
N LEU A 268 8.81 10.81 -2.47
CA LEU A 268 8.52 11.58 -3.68
C LEU A 268 7.10 12.17 -3.66
N ALA A 269 6.36 11.99 -2.56
CA ALA A 269 4.93 12.27 -2.53
C ALA A 269 4.63 13.78 -2.64
N ASP A 270 3.73 14.11 -3.54
CA ASP A 270 3.05 15.40 -3.60
C ASP A 270 1.61 15.27 -3.07
N THR A 271 0.83 16.35 -3.15
CA THR A 271 -0.57 16.36 -2.73
C THR A 271 -1.41 15.30 -3.44
N GLY A 272 -1.15 15.03 -4.73
CA GLY A 272 -1.84 14.01 -5.51
C GLY A 272 -1.52 12.59 -5.03
N VAL A 273 -0.25 12.30 -4.76
CA VAL A 273 0.17 11.00 -4.19
C VAL A 273 -0.41 10.80 -2.79
N LEU A 274 -0.42 11.83 -1.94
CA LEU A 274 -1.02 11.74 -0.61
C LEU A 274 -2.53 11.49 -0.66
N ALA A 275 -3.23 12.10 -1.61
CA ALA A 275 -4.65 11.84 -1.84
C ALA A 275 -4.89 10.37 -2.24
N LEU A 276 -4.08 9.83 -3.16
CA LEU A 276 -4.16 8.43 -3.57
C LEU A 276 -3.85 7.45 -2.42
N LEU A 277 -2.81 7.71 -1.64
CA LEU A 277 -2.48 6.91 -0.45
C LEU A 277 -3.62 6.94 0.58
N THR A 278 -4.28 8.09 0.75
CA THR A 278 -5.46 8.24 1.62
C THR A 278 -6.61 7.36 1.14
N THR A 279 -6.94 7.43 -0.15
CA THR A 279 -8.02 6.64 -0.76
C THR A 279 -7.72 5.15 -0.68
N LEU A 280 -6.50 4.74 -1.04
CA LEU A 280 -6.08 3.35 -1.00
C LEU A 280 -6.06 2.80 0.43
N ALA A 281 -5.58 3.56 1.42
CA ALA A 281 -5.62 3.15 2.83
C ALA A 281 -7.05 2.87 3.29
N ALA A 282 -7.99 3.79 3.04
CA ALA A 282 -9.39 3.61 3.40
C ALA A 282 -10.01 2.36 2.74
N LYS A 283 -9.69 2.12 1.46
CA LYS A 283 -10.12 0.92 0.73
C LYS A 283 -9.56 -0.36 1.33
N CYS A 284 -8.26 -0.41 1.65
CA CYS A 284 -7.61 -1.56 2.27
C CYS A 284 -8.20 -1.94 3.65
N PHE A 285 -8.73 -0.96 4.39
CA PHE A 285 -9.38 -1.16 5.69
C PHE A 285 -10.91 -1.28 5.62
N ARG A 286 -11.50 -1.33 4.42
CA ARG A 286 -12.92 -1.69 4.27
C ARG A 286 -13.19 -3.00 5.00
N LYS A 287 -14.22 -3.01 5.85
CA LYS A 287 -14.60 -4.17 6.65
C LYS A 287 -15.24 -5.24 5.74
N ILE A 288 -14.65 -6.43 5.75
CA ILE A 288 -15.16 -7.64 5.10
C ILE A 288 -15.73 -8.57 6.19
N PRO A 289 -17.02 -8.97 6.10
CA PRO A 289 -17.62 -9.91 7.06
C PRO A 289 -16.81 -11.21 7.17
N GLY A 290 -16.58 -11.69 8.40
CA GLY A 290 -15.85 -12.95 8.66
C GLY A 290 -14.33 -12.93 8.40
N LYS A 291 -13.80 -11.96 7.64
CA LYS A 291 -12.36 -11.85 7.29
C LYS A 291 -11.63 -10.72 8.00
N GLY A 292 -12.29 -9.57 8.22
CA GLY A 292 -11.65 -8.36 8.74
C GLY A 292 -11.30 -7.36 7.63
N PRO A 293 -10.14 -6.66 7.68
CA PRO A 293 -9.74 -5.73 6.61
C PRO A 293 -9.54 -6.42 5.26
N LEU A 294 -9.81 -5.71 4.17
CA LEU A 294 -9.60 -6.21 2.81
C LEU A 294 -8.13 -6.58 2.53
N ALA A 295 -7.20 -5.70 2.88
CA ALA A 295 -5.76 -5.87 2.65
C ALA A 295 -4.92 -5.14 3.72
N ALA A 296 -4.89 -5.68 4.94
CA ALA A 296 -4.28 -5.01 6.10
C ALA A 296 -2.79 -4.65 5.89
N GLY A 297 -1.99 -5.54 5.28
CA GLY A 297 -0.57 -5.30 5.04
C GLY A 297 -0.31 -4.14 4.07
N LEU A 298 -1.13 -4.02 3.02
CA LEU A 298 -1.05 -2.92 2.07
C LEU A 298 -1.57 -1.61 2.66
N GLY A 299 -2.66 -1.67 3.43
CA GLY A 299 -3.20 -0.53 4.18
C GLY A 299 -2.18 0.04 5.17
N ASN A 300 -1.50 -0.82 5.93
CA ASN A 300 -0.44 -0.40 6.86
C ASN A 300 0.73 0.29 6.15
N ALA A 301 1.11 -0.15 4.94
CA ALA A 301 2.14 0.53 4.16
C ALA A 301 1.70 1.96 3.75
N CYS A 302 0.43 2.15 3.39
CA CYS A 302 -0.13 3.47 3.13
C CYS A 302 -0.09 4.35 4.39
N LEU A 303 -0.51 3.82 5.54
CA LEU A 303 -0.50 4.57 6.81
C LEU A 303 0.91 5.01 7.21
N LEU A 304 1.89 4.11 7.09
CA LEU A 304 3.29 4.43 7.33
C LEU A 304 3.80 5.50 6.37
N ALA A 305 3.45 5.41 5.09
CA ALA A 305 3.85 6.40 4.10
C ALA A 305 3.25 7.78 4.38
N LEU A 306 1.97 7.85 4.76
CA LEU A 306 1.33 9.10 5.14
C LEU A 306 1.97 9.69 6.42
N SER A 307 2.33 8.88 7.42
CA SER A 307 2.95 9.38 8.65
C SER A 307 4.29 10.06 8.37
N GLN A 308 5.04 9.58 7.39
CA GLN A 308 6.39 10.05 7.07
C GLN A 308 6.43 11.18 6.04
N ASN A 309 5.29 11.85 5.79
CA ASN A 309 5.17 12.92 4.79
C ASN A 309 4.84 14.29 5.41
N GLY A 310 5.39 14.53 6.60
CA GLY A 310 5.27 15.79 7.32
C GLY A 310 3.82 16.17 7.59
N LEU A 311 3.60 17.47 7.71
CA LEU A 311 2.30 18.05 8.05
C LEU A 311 1.15 17.60 7.13
N PRO A 312 1.26 17.69 5.78
CA PRO A 312 0.20 17.22 4.88
C PRO A 312 -0.12 15.73 5.04
N GLY A 313 0.90 14.90 5.30
CA GLY A 313 0.74 13.46 5.52
C GLY A 313 0.04 13.12 6.83
N VAL A 314 0.36 13.82 7.93
CA VAL A 314 -0.32 13.64 9.22
C VAL A 314 -1.79 14.08 9.15
N ALA A 315 -2.09 15.17 8.44
CA ALA A 315 -3.47 15.59 8.17
C ALA A 315 -4.24 14.53 7.35
N ALA A 316 -3.60 13.95 6.34
CA ALA A 316 -4.17 12.84 5.58
C ALA A 316 -4.43 11.59 6.44
N LEU A 317 -3.53 11.25 7.36
CA LEU A 317 -3.75 10.17 8.34
C LEU A 317 -5.00 10.41 9.20
N ALA A 318 -5.17 11.63 9.71
CA ALA A 318 -6.35 11.98 10.49
C ALA A 318 -7.65 11.82 9.68
N ARG A 319 -7.64 12.17 8.38
CA ARG A 319 -8.76 11.90 7.46
C ARG A 319 -9.02 10.41 7.24
N VAL A 320 -7.97 9.60 7.08
CA VAL A 320 -8.13 8.14 6.94
C VAL A 320 -8.70 7.54 8.23
N ARG A 321 -8.25 8.02 9.39
CA ARG A 321 -8.71 7.57 10.69
C ARG A 321 -10.23 7.65 10.81
N SER A 322 -10.88 8.74 10.43
CA SER A 322 -12.35 8.84 10.54
C SER A 322 -13.13 7.82 9.68
N LYS A 323 -12.49 7.22 8.66
CA LYS A 323 -13.10 6.24 7.75
C LYS A 323 -12.95 4.78 8.20
N ILE A 324 -12.09 4.51 9.18
CA ILE A 324 -11.72 3.15 9.60
C ILE A 324 -12.49 2.76 10.87
N ARG A 325 -13.04 1.55 10.92
CA ARG A 325 -13.84 1.09 12.09
C ARG A 325 -13.05 0.22 13.06
N GLN A 326 -11.93 -0.34 12.63
CA GLN A 326 -11.14 -1.30 13.38
C GLN A 326 -10.34 -0.60 14.48
N THR A 327 -10.61 -0.92 15.75
CA THR A 327 -10.00 -0.27 16.92
C THR A 327 -8.47 -0.36 16.94
N ASN A 328 -7.90 -1.51 16.61
CA ASN A 328 -6.44 -1.68 16.55
C ASN A 328 -5.77 -0.76 15.51
N THR A 329 -6.43 -0.56 14.36
CA THR A 329 -5.95 0.37 13.33
C THR A 329 -6.13 1.82 13.76
N GLN A 330 -7.25 2.16 14.42
CA GLN A 330 -7.45 3.47 15.04
C GLN A 330 -6.31 3.85 15.99
N GLU A 331 -5.94 2.93 16.89
CA GLU A 331 -4.84 3.10 17.85
C GLU A 331 -3.49 3.25 17.15
N THR A 332 -3.25 2.47 16.09
CA THR A 332 -2.04 2.58 15.28
C THR A 332 -1.92 3.96 14.62
N ILE A 333 -3.01 4.47 14.03
CA ILE A 333 -3.02 5.80 13.43
C ILE A 333 -2.84 6.89 14.50
N ALA A 334 -3.51 6.77 15.64
CA ALA A 334 -3.36 7.70 16.76
C ALA A 334 -1.90 7.77 17.24
N LYS A 335 -1.21 6.63 17.32
CA LYS A 335 0.21 6.57 17.65
C LYS A 335 1.07 7.31 16.62
N TYR A 336 0.83 7.09 15.32
CA TYR A 336 1.57 7.80 14.28
C TYR A 336 1.33 9.31 14.33
N ILE A 337 0.07 9.75 14.48
CA ILE A 337 -0.25 11.16 14.63
C ILE A 337 0.49 11.75 15.84
N ALA A 338 0.42 11.12 17.01
CA ALA A 338 1.09 11.61 18.21
C ALA A 338 2.63 11.72 18.05
N GLN A 339 3.24 10.71 17.43
CA GLN A 339 4.69 10.69 17.20
C GLN A 339 5.13 11.78 16.22
N GLU A 340 4.41 11.97 15.12
CA GLU A 340 4.79 12.93 14.08
C GLU A 340 4.41 14.36 14.45
N SER A 341 3.27 14.57 15.12
CA SER A 341 2.89 15.86 15.71
C SER A 341 3.95 16.39 16.68
N ALA A 342 4.47 15.52 17.55
CA ALA A 342 5.53 15.90 18.49
C ALA A 342 6.83 16.31 17.77
N LYS A 343 7.20 15.63 16.68
CA LYS A 343 8.37 16.00 15.86
C LYS A 343 8.18 17.31 15.11
N LEU A 344 6.95 17.58 14.66
CA LEU A 344 6.59 18.75 13.87
C LEU A 344 6.24 19.97 14.73
N GLY A 345 6.18 19.82 16.06
CA GLY A 345 5.85 20.91 16.98
C GLY A 345 4.41 21.39 16.88
N VAL A 346 3.49 20.54 16.41
CA VAL A 346 2.06 20.88 16.25
C VAL A 346 1.20 20.12 17.25
N SER A 347 0.14 20.77 17.70
CA SER A 347 -0.88 20.22 18.58
C SER A 347 -1.84 19.28 17.82
N PRO A 348 -2.52 18.35 18.52
CA PRO A 348 -3.60 17.56 17.92
C PRO A 348 -4.72 18.41 17.31
N ALA A 349 -5.03 19.56 17.92
CA ALA A 349 -6.04 20.48 17.42
C ALA A 349 -5.61 21.11 16.08
N GLU A 350 -4.33 21.44 15.91
CA GLU A 350 -3.79 21.90 14.63
C GLU A 350 -3.90 20.80 13.56
N ILE A 351 -3.54 19.55 13.87
CA ILE A 351 -3.72 18.45 12.91
C ILE A 351 -5.17 18.28 12.47
N GLU A 352 -6.12 18.41 13.40
CA GLU A 352 -7.54 18.32 13.08
C GLU A 352 -8.04 19.49 12.22
N ASP A 353 -7.50 20.71 12.41
CA ASP A 353 -7.80 21.85 11.53
C ASP A 353 -7.35 21.55 10.10
N MET A 354 -6.13 21.04 9.94
CA MET A 354 -5.57 20.67 8.63
C MET A 354 -6.27 19.49 7.97
N ALA A 355 -6.84 18.59 8.78
CA ALA A 355 -7.51 17.39 8.32
C ALA A 355 -8.95 17.68 7.83
N ALA A 356 -9.51 18.84 8.17
CA ALA A 356 -10.84 19.25 7.73
C ALA A 356 -10.91 19.25 6.18
N PRO A 357 -11.86 18.52 5.57
CA PRO A 357 -12.09 18.61 4.13
C PRO A 357 -12.73 19.96 3.76
N ASP A 358 -12.28 20.56 2.67
CA ASP A 358 -12.86 21.77 2.08
C ASP A 358 -14.02 21.47 1.10
N PHE A 359 -14.13 20.23 0.64
CA PHE A 359 -15.10 19.76 -0.36
C PHE A 359 -15.02 20.52 -1.70
N GLY A 360 -13.87 21.13 -2.00
CA GLY A 360 -13.72 22.00 -3.16
C GLY A 360 -14.65 23.24 -3.13
N LEU A 361 -15.18 23.59 -1.96
CA LEU A 361 -16.07 24.75 -1.83
C LEU A 361 -15.26 26.04 -1.97
N GLU A 362 -15.77 26.95 -2.78
CA GLU A 362 -15.31 28.34 -2.87
C GLU A 362 -16.42 29.25 -2.38
N ASN A 363 -16.17 29.99 -1.28
CA ASN A 363 -17.19 30.82 -0.61
C ASN A 363 -18.51 30.06 -0.31
N GLY A 364 -18.39 28.79 0.07
CA GLY A 364 -19.52 27.91 0.38
C GLY A 364 -20.25 27.33 -0.82
N GLN A 365 -19.68 27.41 -2.03
CA GLN A 365 -20.27 26.84 -3.23
C GLN A 365 -19.28 25.97 -4.00
N LEU A 366 -19.75 24.85 -4.53
CA LEU A 366 -19.05 24.03 -5.52
C LEU A 366 -19.96 23.93 -6.74
N VAL A 367 -19.42 24.22 -7.92
CA VAL A 367 -20.15 24.16 -9.19
C VAL A 367 -19.60 23.01 -10.04
N GLU A 368 -20.49 22.09 -10.43
CA GLU A 368 -20.17 20.97 -11.32
C GLU A 368 -21.03 21.06 -12.59
N GLU A 369 -20.38 20.90 -13.74
CA GLU A 369 -21.02 20.99 -15.05
C GLU A 369 -21.19 19.60 -15.69
N PHE A 370 -22.39 19.35 -16.20
CA PHE A 370 -22.80 18.11 -16.86
C PHE A 370 -23.41 18.44 -18.23
N GLY A 371 -22.58 18.90 -19.17
CA GLY A 371 -23.03 19.37 -20.48
C GLY A 371 -23.92 20.61 -20.35
N GLU A 372 -25.21 20.47 -20.66
CA GLU A 372 -26.20 21.58 -20.54
C GLU A 372 -26.76 21.78 -19.12
N TYR A 373 -26.40 20.90 -18.19
CA TYR A 373 -26.84 20.92 -16.80
C TYR A 373 -25.73 21.41 -15.88
N THR A 374 -26.09 22.13 -14.84
CA THR A 374 -25.17 22.57 -13.79
C THR A 374 -25.73 22.14 -12.44
N ALA A 375 -24.90 21.51 -11.62
CA ALA A 375 -25.19 21.27 -10.22
C ALA A 375 -24.36 22.23 -9.36
N THR A 376 -25.01 22.87 -8.39
CA THR A 376 -24.34 23.74 -7.43
C THR A 376 -24.58 23.19 -6.04
N LEU A 377 -23.54 22.63 -5.42
CA LEU A 377 -23.56 22.33 -3.99
C LEU A 377 -23.34 23.63 -3.23
N ILE A 378 -24.32 24.02 -2.42
CA ILE A 378 -24.30 25.24 -1.63
C ILE A 378 -24.39 24.86 -0.16
N LEU A 379 -23.50 25.43 0.65
CA LEU A 379 -23.55 25.35 2.10
C LEU A 379 -23.91 26.73 2.65
N ALA A 380 -25.19 26.92 2.96
CA ALA A 380 -25.74 28.18 3.46
C ALA A 380 -26.65 27.93 4.66
N ASP A 381 -26.66 28.86 5.63
CA ASP A 381 -27.48 28.75 6.85
C ASP A 381 -27.32 27.40 7.59
N GLY A 382 -26.10 26.86 7.53
CA GLY A 382 -25.75 25.56 8.11
C GLY A 382 -26.34 24.33 7.43
N LYS A 383 -26.86 24.48 6.20
CA LYS A 383 -27.41 23.39 5.38
C LYS A 383 -26.65 23.21 4.07
N ALA A 384 -26.29 21.96 3.77
CA ALA A 384 -25.71 21.55 2.49
C ALA A 384 -26.84 21.13 1.53
N GLU A 385 -27.03 21.86 0.44
CA GLU A 385 -28.07 21.62 -0.57
C GLU A 385 -27.47 21.58 -1.98
N VAL A 386 -28.02 20.73 -2.85
CA VAL A 386 -27.63 20.70 -4.27
C VAL A 386 -28.76 21.33 -5.09
N GLN A 387 -28.44 22.44 -5.75
CA GLN A 387 -29.32 23.12 -6.68
C GLN A 387 -28.98 22.73 -8.12
N TRP A 388 -30.00 22.51 -8.94
CA TRP A 388 -29.83 22.07 -10.33
C TRP A 388 -30.30 23.15 -11.28
N HIS A 389 -29.57 23.35 -12.38
CA HIS A 389 -29.91 24.27 -13.44
C HIS A 389 -29.76 23.62 -14.83
N LYS A 390 -30.55 24.08 -15.80
CA LYS A 390 -30.37 23.81 -17.24
C LYS A 390 -30.42 25.13 -17.99
N ALA A 391 -29.31 25.55 -18.61
CA ALA A 391 -29.21 26.85 -19.30
C ALA A 391 -29.86 28.01 -18.50
N GLN A 392 -29.45 28.15 -17.23
CA GLN A 392 -29.96 29.10 -16.22
C GLN A 392 -31.40 28.90 -15.70
N LYS A 393 -32.15 27.89 -16.16
CA LYS A 393 -33.45 27.55 -15.57
C LYS A 393 -33.29 26.58 -14.40
N PRO A 394 -33.82 26.88 -13.20
CA PRO A 394 -33.71 26.00 -12.04
C PRO A 394 -34.55 24.73 -12.21
N LEU A 395 -34.04 23.62 -11.69
CA LEU A 395 -34.66 22.30 -11.69
C LEU A 395 -34.87 21.80 -10.26
N LYS A 396 -35.94 21.03 -10.03
CA LYS A 396 -36.27 20.50 -8.70
C LYS A 396 -35.38 19.33 -8.25
N SER A 397 -34.69 18.68 -9.18
CA SER A 397 -33.89 17.50 -8.90
C SER A 397 -32.93 17.20 -10.06
N ALA A 398 -32.01 16.26 -9.82
CA ALA A 398 -31.11 15.76 -10.84
C ALA A 398 -31.87 15.23 -12.07
N PRO A 399 -31.55 15.72 -13.28
CA PRO A 399 -32.14 15.23 -14.52
C PRO A 399 -32.04 13.71 -14.67
N ALA A 400 -33.09 13.08 -15.17
CA ALA A 400 -33.11 11.63 -15.39
C ALA A 400 -32.03 11.17 -16.38
N ALA A 401 -31.69 12.00 -17.37
CA ALA A 401 -30.64 11.72 -18.37
C ALA A 401 -29.25 11.54 -17.74
N LEU A 402 -28.95 12.27 -16.66
CA LEU A 402 -27.67 12.15 -15.96
C LEU A 402 -27.55 10.85 -15.16
N LYS A 403 -28.67 10.23 -14.76
CA LYS A 403 -28.63 8.92 -14.08
C LYS A 403 -28.13 7.79 -14.99
N VAL A 404 -28.22 7.98 -16.30
CA VAL A 404 -27.75 6.98 -17.30
C VAL A 404 -26.30 7.26 -17.70
N THR A 405 -25.93 8.53 -17.79
CA THR A 405 -24.63 8.96 -18.36
C THR A 405 -23.57 9.30 -17.32
N HIS A 406 -23.97 9.67 -16.10
CA HIS A 406 -23.11 10.20 -15.02
C HIS A 406 -23.53 9.66 -13.64
N ALA A 407 -23.83 8.36 -13.55
CA ALA A 407 -24.39 7.75 -12.35
C ALA A 407 -23.43 7.81 -11.15
N ASP A 408 -22.13 7.68 -11.40
CA ASP A 408 -21.10 7.67 -10.37
C ASP A 408 -20.82 9.08 -9.85
N GLU A 409 -20.74 10.08 -10.73
CA GLU A 409 -20.58 11.50 -10.38
C GLU A 409 -21.77 11.99 -9.54
N LEU A 410 -23.01 11.60 -9.90
CA LEU A 410 -24.19 11.92 -9.09
C LEU A 410 -24.12 11.30 -7.68
N LYS A 411 -23.53 10.12 -7.55
CA LYS A 411 -23.34 9.44 -6.27
C LYS A 411 -22.25 10.13 -5.45
N GLU A 412 -21.17 10.56 -6.09
CA GLU A 412 -20.10 11.35 -5.48
C GLU A 412 -20.61 12.70 -4.98
N LEU A 413 -21.35 13.44 -5.81
CA LEU A 413 -21.95 14.72 -5.44
C LEU A 413 -22.89 14.58 -4.23
N LYS A 414 -23.72 13.53 -4.20
CA LYS A 414 -24.60 13.25 -3.05
C LYS A 414 -23.81 12.88 -1.79
N ALA A 415 -22.70 12.14 -1.94
CA ALA A 415 -21.81 11.82 -0.83
C ALA A 415 -21.11 13.08 -0.32
N ALA A 416 -20.61 13.94 -1.21
CA ALA A 416 -20.04 15.25 -0.89
C ALA A 416 -21.04 16.12 -0.13
N GLN A 417 -22.29 16.25 -0.60
CA GLN A 417 -23.35 16.97 0.12
C GLN A 417 -23.53 16.46 1.55
N THR A 418 -23.67 15.14 1.72
CA THR A 418 -23.89 14.51 3.03
C THR A 418 -22.69 14.73 3.96
N GLN A 419 -21.48 14.55 3.43
CA GLN A 419 -20.25 14.66 4.19
C GLN A 419 -19.93 16.12 4.53
N ALA A 420 -20.21 17.07 3.64
CA ALA A 420 -20.10 18.51 3.89
C ALA A 420 -21.01 18.92 5.04
N GLN A 421 -22.27 18.48 5.06
CA GLN A 421 -23.20 18.73 6.15
C GLN A 421 -22.67 18.20 7.49
N GLN A 422 -22.24 16.94 7.53
CA GLN A 422 -21.73 16.31 8.75
C GLN A 422 -20.46 17.01 9.26
N THR A 423 -19.55 17.35 8.35
CA THR A 423 -18.30 18.05 8.66
C THR A 423 -18.58 19.45 9.20
N TYR A 424 -19.50 20.19 8.57
CA TYR A 424 -19.90 21.51 9.04
C TYR A 424 -20.41 21.46 10.49
N THR A 425 -21.32 20.54 10.80
CA THR A 425 -21.83 20.37 12.18
C THR A 425 -20.71 20.02 13.15
N ALA A 426 -19.84 19.06 12.80
CA ALA A 426 -18.74 18.66 13.67
C ALA A 426 -17.73 19.80 13.91
N GLN A 427 -17.44 20.61 12.88
CA GLN A 427 -16.52 21.74 13.00
C GLN A 427 -17.13 22.91 13.75
N ARG A 428 -18.44 23.16 13.63
CA ARG A 428 -19.15 24.14 14.47
C ARG A 428 -19.00 23.78 15.96
N ASP A 429 -19.36 22.55 16.32
CA ASP A 429 -19.30 22.09 17.72
C ASP A 429 -17.86 22.08 18.27
N ARG A 430 -16.87 21.92 17.38
CA ARG A 430 -15.45 22.02 17.71
C ARG A 430 -14.99 23.46 17.90
N LEU A 431 -15.48 24.39 17.08
CA LEU A 431 -15.18 25.81 17.21
C LEU A 431 -15.79 26.38 18.50
N ASP A 432 -17.00 25.94 18.87
CA ASP A 432 -17.62 26.29 20.17
C ASP A 432 -16.79 25.78 21.35
N ARG A 433 -16.30 24.53 21.30
CA ARG A 433 -15.38 24.01 22.33
C ARG A 433 -14.06 24.80 22.37
N SER A 434 -13.53 25.19 21.22
CA SER A 434 -12.32 26.00 21.12
C SER A 434 -12.47 27.36 21.82
N PHE A 435 -13.67 27.94 21.81
CA PHE A 435 -13.99 29.15 22.58
C PHE A 435 -13.94 28.88 24.09
N VAL A 436 -14.59 27.82 24.56
CA VAL A 436 -14.60 27.40 25.98
C VAL A 436 -13.20 27.07 26.50
N GLU A 437 -12.36 26.44 25.67
CA GLU A 437 -10.97 26.10 25.97
C GLU A 437 -10.02 27.31 25.88
N GLU A 438 -10.54 28.48 25.52
CA GLU A 438 -9.77 29.71 25.32
C GLU A 438 -8.60 29.58 24.34
N ARG A 439 -8.75 28.71 23.34
CA ARG A 439 -7.68 28.41 22.38
C ARG A 439 -7.26 29.68 21.64
N GLN A 440 -5.96 29.94 21.66
CA GLN A 440 -5.33 30.96 20.83
C GLN A 440 -4.62 30.30 19.66
N MET A 441 -4.69 30.93 18.48
CA MET A 441 -4.00 30.45 17.29
C MET A 441 -3.25 31.57 16.58
N PRO A 442 -2.09 31.29 15.95
CA PRO A 442 -1.40 32.27 15.12
C PRO A 442 -2.28 32.74 13.96
N TRP A 443 -2.19 34.02 13.60
CA TRP A 443 -2.95 34.55 12.47
C TRP A 443 -2.71 33.81 11.14
N PRO A 444 -1.46 33.48 10.75
CA PRO A 444 -1.24 32.74 9.50
C PRO A 444 -1.95 31.38 9.49
N TRP A 445 -2.04 30.74 10.67
CA TRP A 445 -2.77 29.48 10.84
C TRP A 445 -4.27 29.67 10.63
N PHE A 446 -4.85 30.65 11.32
CA PHE A 446 -6.26 30.97 11.16
C PHE A 446 -6.60 31.34 9.71
N GLU A 447 -5.82 32.22 9.09
CA GLU A 447 -6.08 32.67 7.74
C GLU A 447 -6.09 31.49 6.76
N GLN A 448 -5.14 30.56 6.90
CA GLN A 448 -5.03 29.39 6.06
C GLN A 448 -6.15 28.37 6.30
N TYR A 449 -6.39 27.97 7.55
CA TYR A 449 -7.26 26.83 7.88
C TYR A 449 -8.69 27.20 8.25
N TYR A 450 -8.98 28.48 8.50
CA TYR A 450 -10.32 28.96 8.80
C TYR A 450 -10.75 30.04 7.81
N GLY A 451 -10.03 31.17 7.74
CA GLY A 451 -10.45 32.35 6.99
C GLY A 451 -10.58 32.15 5.47
N ARG A 452 -9.66 31.39 4.86
CA ARG A 452 -9.63 31.08 3.42
C ARG A 452 -10.11 29.67 3.09
N HIS A 453 -10.45 28.87 4.10
CA HIS A 453 -10.84 27.49 3.92
C HIS A 453 -12.27 27.40 3.35
N GLY A 454 -12.49 26.52 2.36
CA GLY A 454 -13.77 26.41 1.63
C GLY A 454 -15.00 26.22 2.52
N LEU A 455 -14.92 25.29 3.48
CA LEU A 455 -15.98 25.03 4.47
C LEU A 455 -15.87 25.89 5.74
N LEU A 456 -14.73 25.85 6.45
CA LEU A 456 -14.54 26.51 7.74
C LEU A 456 -14.71 28.04 7.70
N SER A 457 -14.50 28.68 6.55
CA SER A 457 -14.71 30.12 6.41
C SER A 457 -16.17 30.54 6.65
N LEU A 458 -17.13 29.66 6.36
CA LEU A 458 -18.55 29.89 6.62
C LEU A 458 -18.87 29.91 8.12
N LEU A 459 -18.08 29.22 8.93
CA LEU A 459 -18.18 29.24 10.39
C LEU A 459 -17.36 30.39 10.97
N ALA A 460 -16.18 30.65 10.43
CA ALA A 460 -15.24 31.59 11.02
C ALA A 460 -15.57 33.05 10.70
N ARG A 461 -15.93 33.39 9.45
CA ARG A 461 -16.15 34.79 9.02
C ARG A 461 -17.33 35.49 9.72
N PRO A 462 -18.45 34.82 10.05
CA PRO A 462 -19.55 35.46 10.77
C PRO A 462 -19.27 35.80 12.24
N LEU A 463 -18.20 35.24 12.82
CA LEU A 463 -17.87 35.44 14.23
C LEU A 463 -17.08 36.72 14.45
N ILE A 464 -17.17 37.24 15.68
CA ILE A 464 -16.27 38.25 16.19
C ILE A 464 -15.01 37.54 16.68
N TRP A 465 -13.86 38.04 16.28
CA TRP A 465 -12.56 37.50 16.68
C TRP A 465 -11.77 38.53 17.46
N ARG A 466 -11.15 38.08 18.56
CA ARG A 466 -10.24 38.88 19.35
C ARG A 466 -8.81 38.69 18.88
N LEU A 467 -8.20 39.78 18.43
CA LEU A 467 -6.82 39.84 17.95
C LEU A 467 -5.91 40.35 19.06
N HIS A 468 -5.03 39.49 19.56
CA HIS A 468 -4.08 39.82 20.61
C HIS A 468 -2.77 40.34 20.02
N ARG A 469 -2.33 41.51 20.50
CA ARG A 469 -1.07 42.14 20.12
C ARG A 469 0.06 41.77 21.08
N PRO A 470 1.33 41.86 20.65
CA PRO A 470 2.49 41.55 21.50
C PRO A 470 2.60 42.40 22.78
N ASP A 471 2.01 43.60 22.78
CA ASP A 471 1.99 44.52 23.92
C ASP A 471 0.90 44.17 24.96
N GLY A 472 0.17 43.06 24.76
CA GLY A 472 -0.90 42.59 25.64
C GLY A 472 -2.25 43.25 25.39
N THR A 473 -2.33 44.23 24.49
CA THR A 473 -3.60 44.80 24.07
C THR A 473 -4.33 43.86 23.12
N PHE A 474 -5.64 44.07 22.96
CA PHE A 474 -6.43 43.33 21.98
C PHE A 474 -7.36 44.25 21.20
N GLN A 475 -7.76 43.78 20.02
CA GLN A 475 -8.76 44.42 19.17
C GLN A 475 -9.75 43.38 18.68
N ASP A 476 -11.04 43.65 18.82
CA ASP A 476 -12.07 42.76 18.30
C ASP A 476 -12.33 43.11 16.81
N ALA A 477 -12.49 42.10 15.98
CA ALA A 477 -12.66 42.23 14.53
C ALA A 477 -13.78 41.33 14.00
N LEU A 478 -14.47 41.82 12.97
CA LEU A 478 -15.52 41.11 12.24
C LEU A 478 -15.21 41.16 10.74
N TYR A 479 -15.54 40.09 10.00
CA TYR A 479 -15.31 40.05 8.55
C TYR A 479 -16.50 40.66 7.80
N LEU A 480 -16.30 41.83 7.19
CA LEU A 480 -17.31 42.55 6.40
C LEU A 480 -16.69 43.13 5.13
N ASN A 481 -17.45 43.15 4.03
CA ASN A 481 -17.01 43.71 2.74
C ASN A 481 -15.63 43.19 2.28
N ASN A 482 -15.42 41.88 2.41
CA ASN A 482 -14.16 41.19 2.10
C ASN A 482 -12.93 41.64 2.91
N ALA A 483 -13.10 42.27 4.07
CA ALA A 483 -12.02 42.67 4.96
C ALA A 483 -12.36 42.43 6.43
N TRP A 484 -11.35 42.18 7.26
CA TRP A 484 -11.49 42.20 8.72
C TRP A 484 -11.51 43.65 9.19
N GLN A 485 -12.55 44.04 9.91
CA GLN A 485 -12.78 45.41 10.35
C GLN A 485 -13.05 45.46 11.85
N ASP A 486 -12.67 46.57 12.48
CA ASP A 486 -12.99 46.84 13.88
C ASP A 486 -14.42 47.41 14.05
N ALA A 487 -14.79 47.72 15.30
CA ALA A 487 -16.09 48.31 15.63
C ALA A 487 -16.36 49.68 14.97
N HIS A 488 -15.34 50.34 14.42
CA HIS A 488 -15.45 51.62 13.72
C HIS A 488 -15.42 51.46 12.19
N GLY A 489 -15.41 50.21 11.68
CA GLY A 489 -15.34 49.90 10.26
C GLY A 489 -13.95 50.10 9.65
N GLN A 490 -12.91 50.26 10.48
CA GLN A 490 -11.54 50.43 10.00
C GLN A 490 -10.91 49.05 9.76
N PRO A 491 -10.19 48.84 8.64
CA PRO A 491 -9.48 47.60 8.38
C PRO A 491 -8.48 47.29 9.50
N VAL A 492 -8.50 46.05 10.00
CA VAL A 492 -7.55 45.58 11.01
C VAL A 492 -6.38 44.89 10.31
N PRO A 493 -5.12 45.33 10.53
CA PRO A 493 -3.96 44.66 9.95
C PRO A 493 -3.79 43.25 10.53
N PRO A 494 -3.09 42.34 9.82
CA PRO A 494 -2.81 41.00 10.33
C PRO A 494 -2.05 41.07 11.67
N VAL A 495 -2.53 40.36 12.69
CA VAL A 495 -2.01 40.41 14.08
C VAL A 495 -1.34 39.06 14.44
N VAL A 496 -0.73 38.92 15.63
CA VAL A 496 0.08 37.74 15.98
C VAL A 496 -0.77 36.56 16.47
N LEU A 497 -1.83 36.79 17.27
CA LEU A 497 -2.67 35.72 17.84
C LEU A 497 -4.17 36.07 17.77
N LEU A 498 -5.00 35.04 17.59
CA LEU A 498 -6.45 35.10 17.44
C LEU A 498 -7.16 34.21 18.45
N LYS A 499 -8.27 34.69 19.01
CA LYS A 499 -9.20 33.95 19.88
C LYS A 499 -10.64 34.20 19.40
N PRO A 500 -11.52 33.18 19.32
CA PRO A 500 -12.94 33.43 19.06
C PRO A 500 -13.52 34.26 20.21
N GLY A 501 -14.35 35.26 19.88
CA GLY A 501 -14.89 36.27 20.80
C GLY A 501 -16.27 35.93 21.35
#